data_AF-A0A832PEJ2-F1
#
_entry.id   AF-A0A832PEJ2-F1
#
_cell.length_a   1.000
_cell.length_b   1.000
_cell.length_c   1.000
_cell.angle_alpha   90.00
_cell.angle_beta   90.00
_cell.angle_gamma   90.00
#
_symmetry.space_group_name_H-M   'P 1'
#
loop_
_entity.id
_entity.type
_entity.pdbx_description
1 polymer ?
#
loop_
_entity_poly.entity_id
_entity_poly.type
_entity_poly.pdbx_seq_one_letter_code
_entity_poly.pdbx_strand_id
1 'polypeptide(L)'
;MKTIVTGDVTIDWIQWPIKSHEITDYSENWKTHLGFHRKALEGRALLLAKMLKEIVPRVEHPQILGKPENTSPAEFVHSFADLELYNGKYLIKSFLGYTGPEKGLPKLPFKFKDTKADIIVIDDAGNGFRELKEKWPSSIIEDNPLIIPKMSAPLFEGKLWHHLQKNHQENLIVIITVYDLRELGANISRRLSWERTAEDFIWQIHHNPLLAQLKELKHLIVRINLEGAIYYQAGSKAKLFYHPQLFEGDLNAQSPGRMQGHGCAFTAAFTATIQKGLEIEEGIIEGIRSSQKLLDEGFGSKPDYPTSKVFSGGDEANIGIVEIPPVERLEGWTIATSPPHFDIKSVSEHIVIEGYKEKKFPLPIAHFGKLITADKTEIEGYQSIRNIMIEYLKNERVERTLSIGVFGPPGAGKSFAVSQLAASVDPENIKTLNFNISQFRDENDLIGAFHQIRDAVLKGKIPQAFFDEFDSPYNGKKLGWIKYFLSPMQDGEFREGDTTH
;
A
#
# COMPACT_ATOMS: atom_id res chain seq x y z
N MET A 1 32.64 0.89 6.08
CA MET A 1 32.36 0.14 4.84
C MET A 1 32.10 1.12 3.72
N LYS A 2 32.56 0.83 2.51
CA LYS A 2 32.32 1.60 1.29
C LYS A 2 31.10 1.04 0.56
N THR A 3 30.15 1.93 0.24
CA THR A 3 28.89 1.53 -0.38
C THR A 3 28.77 2.14 -1.77
N ILE A 4 28.37 1.33 -2.75
CA ILE A 4 27.98 1.79 -4.08
C ILE A 4 26.46 1.67 -4.23
N VAL A 5 25.83 2.71 -4.76
CA VAL A 5 24.44 2.66 -5.22
C VAL A 5 24.44 2.74 -6.74
N THR A 6 23.77 1.81 -7.40
CA THR A 6 23.62 1.77 -8.86
C THR A 6 22.21 1.29 -9.23
N GLY A 7 21.88 1.22 -10.51
CA GLY A 7 20.58 0.76 -10.97
C GLY A 7 19.95 1.62 -12.05
N ASP A 8 18.65 1.44 -12.23
CA ASP A 8 17.82 2.28 -13.08
C ASP A 8 17.81 3.72 -12.55
N VAL A 9 17.86 4.67 -13.48
CA VAL A 9 17.79 6.11 -13.19
C VAL A 9 16.55 6.68 -13.86
N THR A 10 15.78 7.45 -13.09
CA THR A 10 14.65 8.22 -13.64
C THR A 10 14.83 9.71 -13.39
N ILE A 11 14.14 10.49 -14.22
CA ILE A 11 13.97 11.93 -14.04
C ILE A 11 12.52 12.17 -13.69
N ASP A 12 12.28 12.53 -12.44
CA ASP A 12 10.94 12.69 -11.90
C ASP A 12 10.50 14.13 -12.07
N TRP A 13 9.58 14.36 -13.01
CA TRP A 13 8.96 15.65 -13.23
C TRP A 13 7.78 15.84 -12.30
N ILE A 14 7.91 16.79 -11.40
CA ILE A 14 6.83 17.22 -10.52
C ILE A 14 6.32 18.60 -10.94
N GLN A 15 5.01 18.80 -10.88
CA GLN A 15 4.40 20.09 -11.19
C GLN A 15 3.27 20.45 -10.21
N TRP A 16 3.06 21.73 -9.97
CA TRP A 16 2.03 22.24 -9.06
C TRP A 16 1.51 23.61 -9.53
N PRO A 17 0.24 23.94 -9.27
CA PRO A 17 -0.36 25.16 -9.78
C PRO A 17 0.29 26.43 -9.21
N ILE A 18 0.43 27.46 -10.04
CA ILE A 18 0.79 28.82 -9.60
C ILE A 18 -0.40 29.42 -8.86
N LYS A 19 -0.18 29.96 -7.67
CA LYS A 19 -1.26 30.58 -6.88
C LYS A 19 -1.64 31.95 -7.46
N SER A 20 -2.93 32.28 -7.45
CA SER A 20 -3.44 33.56 -8.00
C SER A 20 -2.78 34.80 -7.39
N HIS A 21 -2.41 34.76 -6.11
CA HIS A 21 -1.72 35.86 -5.43
C HIS A 21 -0.22 35.99 -5.80
N GLU A 22 0.38 34.99 -6.47
CA GLU A 22 1.75 35.06 -6.99
C GLU A 22 1.81 35.84 -8.31
N ILE A 23 0.67 36.04 -8.96
CA ILE A 23 0.54 36.79 -10.21
C ILE A 23 0.39 38.28 -9.86
N THR A 24 1.51 39.00 -9.89
CA THR A 24 1.56 40.43 -9.57
C THR A 24 1.39 41.35 -10.77
N ASP A 25 1.41 40.79 -11.99
CA ASP A 25 1.37 41.52 -13.24
C ASP A 25 0.61 40.72 -14.30
N TYR A 26 -0.46 41.28 -14.85
CA TYR A 26 -1.32 40.67 -15.89
C TYR A 26 -1.05 41.25 -17.29
N SER A 27 0.08 41.94 -17.49
CA SER A 27 0.45 42.53 -18.78
C SER A 27 0.60 41.53 -19.92
N GLU A 28 0.89 40.27 -19.61
CA GLU A 28 1.07 39.19 -20.59
C GLU A 28 -0.10 38.21 -20.54
N ASN A 29 -0.72 37.94 -21.70
CA ASN A 29 -1.94 37.13 -21.80
C ASN A 29 -1.83 35.73 -21.17
N TRP A 30 -0.67 35.07 -21.26
CA TRP A 30 -0.48 33.73 -20.70
C TRP A 30 -0.63 33.69 -19.16
N LYS A 31 -0.36 34.82 -18.47
CA LYS A 31 -0.56 34.95 -17.02
C LYS A 31 -2.03 35.03 -16.60
N THR A 32 -2.95 35.18 -17.56
CA THR A 32 -4.40 35.14 -17.31
C THR A 32 -4.97 33.72 -17.36
N HIS A 33 -4.15 32.72 -17.71
CA HIS A 33 -4.54 31.32 -17.83
C HIS A 33 -3.96 30.48 -16.68
N LEU A 34 -4.39 29.22 -16.57
CA LEU A 34 -3.86 28.28 -15.59
C LEU A 34 -2.35 28.06 -15.80
N GLY A 35 -1.54 28.40 -14.80
CA GLY A 35 -0.10 28.24 -14.81
C GLY A 35 0.36 27.15 -13.83
N PHE A 36 1.50 26.53 -14.14
CA PHE A 36 2.13 25.53 -13.29
C PHE A 36 3.61 25.86 -13.09
N HIS A 37 4.07 25.70 -11.86
CA HIS A 37 5.49 25.50 -11.57
C HIS A 37 5.85 24.06 -11.89
N ARG A 38 7.09 23.83 -12.33
CA ARG A 38 7.59 22.49 -12.65
C ARG A 38 9.05 22.35 -12.29
N LYS A 39 9.44 21.16 -11.83
CA LYS A 39 10.83 20.84 -11.46
C LYS A 39 11.15 19.40 -11.84
N ALA A 40 12.36 19.18 -12.35
CA ALA A 40 12.89 17.83 -12.56
C ALA A 40 13.74 17.42 -11.35
N LEU A 41 13.49 16.22 -10.83
CA LEU A 41 14.22 15.64 -9.71
C LEU A 41 14.91 14.36 -10.14
N GLU A 42 16.05 14.07 -9.52
CA GLU A 42 16.73 12.80 -9.69
C GLU A 42 15.97 11.70 -8.92
N GLY A 43 15.54 10.66 -9.64
CA GLY A 43 14.77 9.54 -9.11
C GLY A 43 15.57 8.22 -9.01
N ARG A 44 14.90 7.17 -8.51
CA ARG A 44 15.41 5.78 -8.43
C ARG A 44 16.80 5.69 -7.81
N ALA A 45 17.79 5.10 -8.49
CA ALA A 45 19.14 4.89 -7.95
C ALA A 45 19.78 6.19 -7.45
N LEU A 46 19.52 7.34 -8.10
CA LEU A 46 20.05 8.63 -7.66
C LEU A 46 19.36 9.13 -6.39
N LEU A 47 18.03 9.00 -6.31
CA LEU A 47 17.28 9.32 -5.09
C LEU A 47 17.71 8.43 -3.92
N LEU A 48 17.83 7.12 -4.15
CA LEU A 48 18.31 6.16 -3.18
C LEU A 48 19.71 6.52 -2.68
N ALA A 49 20.61 6.92 -3.57
CA ALA A 49 21.95 7.35 -3.20
C ALA A 49 21.93 8.66 -2.41
N LYS A 50 21.10 9.64 -2.80
CA LYS A 50 20.90 10.90 -2.06
C LYS A 50 20.40 10.63 -0.65
N MET A 51 19.40 9.76 -0.51
CA MET A 51 18.85 9.34 0.78
C MET A 51 19.87 8.62 1.65
N LEU A 52 20.60 7.66 1.10
CA LEU A 52 21.62 6.92 1.85
C LEU A 52 22.75 7.84 2.34
N LYS A 53 23.14 8.85 1.54
CA LYS A 53 24.16 9.86 1.92
C LYS A 53 23.79 10.71 3.14
N GLU A 54 22.51 10.88 3.43
CA GLU A 54 22.07 11.58 4.66
C GLU A 54 22.45 10.80 5.92
N ILE A 55 22.61 9.48 5.80
CA ILE A 55 22.80 8.56 6.93
C ILE A 55 24.27 8.10 7.01
N VAL A 56 24.91 7.86 5.87
CA VAL A 56 26.25 7.28 5.80
C VAL A 56 27.18 8.08 4.86
N PRO A 57 28.42 8.37 5.27
CA PRO A 57 29.25 9.37 4.58
C PRO A 57 29.96 8.87 3.31
N ARG A 58 30.06 7.55 3.08
CA ARG A 58 30.85 6.95 1.99
C ARG A 58 29.97 6.20 0.99
N VAL A 59 29.17 6.95 0.23
CA VAL A 59 28.32 6.44 -0.84
C VAL A 59 28.80 6.94 -2.20
N GLU A 60 29.24 6.02 -3.04
CA GLU A 60 29.52 6.28 -4.46
C GLU A 60 28.30 5.92 -5.31
N HIS A 61 28.00 6.71 -6.34
CA HIS A 61 26.86 6.47 -7.22
C HIS A 61 27.09 7.15 -8.59
N PRO A 62 26.36 6.73 -9.64
CA PRO A 62 26.34 7.40 -10.94
C PRO A 62 25.99 8.89 -10.85
N GLN A 63 26.64 9.73 -11.66
CA GLN A 63 26.32 11.15 -11.81
C GLN A 63 25.92 11.43 -13.25
N ILE A 64 24.72 11.98 -13.46
CA ILE A 64 24.27 12.38 -14.79
C ILE A 64 25.17 13.49 -15.37
N LEU A 65 25.31 13.55 -16.69
CA LEU A 65 26.25 14.46 -17.35
C LEU A 65 25.81 15.94 -17.38
N GLY A 66 24.58 16.24 -17.00
CA GLY A 66 23.99 17.57 -17.06
C GLY A 66 22.89 17.77 -16.01
N LYS A 67 22.10 18.83 -16.15
CA LYS A 67 20.96 19.07 -15.26
C LYS A 67 19.80 18.11 -15.58
N PRO A 68 19.04 17.64 -14.58
CA PRO A 68 17.87 16.78 -14.81
C PRO A 68 16.85 17.35 -15.81
N GLU A 69 16.67 18.68 -15.86
CA GLU A 69 15.71 19.32 -16.77
C GLU A 69 16.11 19.22 -18.25
N ASN A 70 17.39 18.94 -18.54
CA ASN A 70 17.95 18.95 -19.89
C ASN A 70 18.11 17.55 -20.49
N THR A 71 17.68 16.50 -19.79
CA THR A 71 17.77 15.12 -20.29
C THR A 71 16.60 14.78 -21.19
N SER A 72 16.80 13.80 -22.07
CA SER A 72 15.74 13.26 -22.92
C SER A 72 15.22 11.90 -22.43
N PRO A 73 13.96 11.53 -22.75
CA PRO A 73 13.43 10.20 -22.48
C PRO A 73 14.20 9.04 -23.14
N ALA A 74 14.99 9.33 -24.18
CA ALA A 74 15.89 8.34 -24.80
C ALA A 74 17.13 8.04 -23.95
N GLU A 75 17.50 8.95 -23.04
CA GLU A 75 18.65 8.83 -22.15
C GLU A 75 18.24 8.21 -20.81
N PHE A 76 17.16 8.71 -20.22
CA PHE A 76 16.63 8.29 -18.92
C PHE A 76 15.11 8.20 -18.99
N VAL A 77 14.51 7.25 -18.26
CA VAL A 77 13.05 7.20 -18.13
C VAL A 77 12.57 8.41 -17.33
N HIS A 78 11.55 9.10 -17.81
CA HIS A 78 10.92 10.23 -17.14
C HIS A 78 9.63 9.78 -16.47
N SER A 79 9.37 10.25 -15.25
CA SER A 79 8.09 10.08 -14.56
C SER A 79 7.41 11.45 -14.38
N PHE A 80 6.08 11.48 -14.27
CA PHE A 80 5.33 12.73 -14.22
C PHE A 80 4.28 12.70 -13.12
N ALA A 81 4.22 13.74 -12.29
CA ALA A 81 3.27 13.83 -11.18
C ALA A 81 2.74 15.25 -10.97
N ASP A 82 1.44 15.36 -10.78
CA ASP A 82 0.75 16.56 -10.30
C ASP A 82 0.73 16.57 -8.78
N LEU A 83 1.17 17.69 -8.21
CA LEU A 83 1.17 17.90 -6.78
C LEU A 83 0.06 18.85 -6.35
N GLU A 84 -0.44 18.61 -5.14
CA GLU A 84 -1.40 19.47 -4.47
C GLU A 84 -0.95 19.74 -3.04
N LEU A 85 -1.21 20.95 -2.57
CA LEU A 85 -0.80 21.42 -1.25
C LEU A 85 -1.80 20.93 -0.21
N TYR A 86 -1.33 20.12 0.74
CA TYR A 86 -2.09 19.61 1.85
C TYR A 86 -1.38 19.91 3.15
N ASN A 87 -2.02 20.63 4.07
CA ASN A 87 -1.47 20.98 5.39
C ASN A 87 -0.02 21.52 5.35
N GLY A 88 0.29 22.38 4.37
CA GLY A 88 1.60 23.03 4.25
C GLY A 88 2.70 22.21 3.55
N LYS A 89 2.39 21.00 3.06
CA LYS A 89 3.30 20.16 2.26
C LYS A 89 2.63 19.73 0.95
N TYR A 90 3.42 19.54 -0.10
CA TYR A 90 2.91 19.01 -1.37
C TYR A 90 2.92 17.48 -1.38
N LEU A 91 1.83 16.87 -1.84
CA LEU A 91 1.72 15.44 -2.10
C LEU A 91 1.26 15.20 -3.53
N ILE A 92 1.49 13.99 -4.06
CA ILE A 92 1.05 13.59 -5.39
C ILE A 92 -0.48 13.46 -5.38
N LYS A 93 -1.16 14.36 -6.08
CA LYS A 93 -2.59 14.27 -6.38
C LYS A 93 -2.84 13.24 -7.46
N SER A 94 -2.07 13.33 -8.54
CA SER A 94 -2.20 12.45 -9.70
C SER A 94 -0.82 12.05 -10.21
N PHE A 95 -0.65 10.76 -10.47
CA PHE A 95 0.53 10.23 -11.16
C PHE A 95 0.19 10.10 -12.65
N LEU A 96 0.91 10.83 -13.49
CA LEU A 96 0.61 11.00 -14.91
C LEU A 96 1.32 9.96 -15.79
N GLY A 97 2.09 9.04 -15.21
CA GLY A 97 2.74 7.95 -15.92
C GLY A 97 4.23 8.19 -16.19
N TYR A 98 4.74 7.43 -17.16
CA TYR A 98 6.16 7.41 -17.53
C TYR A 98 6.34 7.69 -19.03
N THR A 99 7.53 8.16 -19.40
CA THR A 99 7.99 8.25 -20.80
C THR A 99 9.42 7.73 -20.89
N GLY A 100 9.70 6.87 -21.85
CA GLY A 100 11.03 6.28 -22.08
C GLY A 100 11.42 6.34 -23.56
N PRO A 101 12.46 5.59 -23.96
CA PRO A 101 12.88 5.50 -25.36
C PRO A 101 11.79 4.87 -26.24
N GLU A 102 11.58 5.36 -27.46
CA GLU A 102 10.63 4.77 -28.42
C GLU A 102 11.03 3.35 -28.83
N LYS A 103 12.34 3.06 -28.87
CA LYS A 103 12.91 1.75 -29.20
C LYS A 103 14.16 1.48 -28.37
N GLY A 104 14.32 0.23 -27.92
CA GLY A 104 15.50 -0.23 -27.20
C GLY A 104 15.52 0.22 -25.74
N LEU A 105 16.71 0.20 -25.13
CA LEU A 105 16.93 0.51 -23.73
C LEU A 105 17.36 1.98 -23.55
N PRO A 106 17.13 2.59 -22.36
CA PRO A 106 17.67 3.90 -22.04
C PRO A 106 19.19 3.91 -22.14
N LYS A 107 19.78 4.99 -22.68
CA LYS A 107 21.24 5.09 -22.88
C LYS A 107 22.03 5.23 -21.56
N LEU A 108 21.39 5.76 -20.52
CA LEU A 108 21.97 6.05 -19.21
C LEU A 108 23.35 6.74 -19.30
N PRO A 109 23.43 7.96 -19.89
CA PRO A 109 24.67 8.72 -19.97
C PRO A 109 25.02 9.32 -18.61
N PHE A 110 25.74 8.54 -17.80
CA PHE A 110 26.28 8.97 -16.51
C PHE A 110 27.80 8.74 -16.45
N LYS A 111 28.45 9.51 -15.59
CA LYS A 111 29.81 9.23 -15.10
C LYS A 111 29.70 8.43 -13.82
N PHE A 112 30.49 7.37 -13.73
CA PHE A 112 30.61 6.58 -12.52
C PHE A 112 32.08 6.25 -12.31
N LYS A 113 32.60 6.61 -11.14
CA LYS A 113 33.96 6.23 -10.76
C LYS A 113 33.87 4.82 -10.19
N ASP A 114 34.25 3.85 -11.01
CA ASP A 114 34.23 2.46 -10.59
C ASP A 114 35.31 2.20 -9.55
N THR A 115 34.93 1.58 -8.45
CA THR A 115 35.83 1.31 -7.33
C THR A 115 35.36 0.08 -6.58
N LYS A 116 36.29 -0.51 -5.81
CA LYS A 116 35.93 -1.61 -4.91
C LYS A 116 34.90 -1.18 -3.87
N ALA A 117 33.86 -1.98 -3.67
CA ALA A 117 32.83 -1.78 -2.65
C ALA A 117 32.73 -2.96 -1.67
N ASP A 118 32.32 -2.65 -0.44
CA ASP A 118 31.94 -3.66 0.56
C ASP A 118 30.45 -4.02 0.41
N ILE A 119 29.62 -3.03 0.07
CA ILE A 119 28.17 -3.16 -0.13
C ILE A 119 27.78 -2.53 -1.47
N ILE A 120 26.98 -3.24 -2.27
CA ILE A 120 26.38 -2.71 -3.50
C ILE A 120 24.86 -2.74 -3.36
N VAL A 121 24.23 -1.59 -3.48
CA VAL A 121 22.77 -1.45 -3.50
C VAL A 121 22.33 -1.19 -4.93
N ILE A 122 21.36 -1.96 -5.41
CA ILE A 122 20.87 -1.88 -6.79
C ILE A 122 19.40 -1.49 -6.77
N ASP A 123 19.05 -0.35 -7.36
CA ASP A 123 17.65 0.01 -7.66
C ASP A 123 17.28 -0.53 -9.04
N ASP A 124 16.73 -1.75 -9.09
CA ASP A 124 16.28 -2.38 -10.32
C ASP A 124 14.76 -2.24 -10.47
N ALA A 125 14.34 -1.22 -11.20
CA ALA A 125 12.93 -0.93 -11.45
C ALA A 125 12.40 -1.60 -12.72
N GLY A 126 13.21 -2.46 -13.38
CA GLY A 126 12.83 -3.07 -14.65
C GLY A 126 12.93 -2.13 -15.85
N ASN A 127 13.63 -1.00 -15.73
CA ASN A 127 13.72 0.03 -16.79
C ASN A 127 14.92 -0.16 -17.73
N GLY A 128 15.60 -1.30 -17.65
CA GLY A 128 16.63 -1.71 -18.62
C GLY A 128 18.04 -1.80 -18.07
N PHE A 129 18.36 -1.23 -16.91
CA PHE A 129 19.71 -1.32 -16.31
C PHE A 129 20.20 -2.78 -16.19
N ARG A 130 19.28 -3.69 -15.85
CA ARG A 130 19.55 -5.14 -15.74
C ARG A 130 20.08 -5.81 -17.01
N GLU A 131 19.99 -5.15 -18.16
CA GLU A 131 20.49 -5.65 -19.45
C GLU A 131 21.84 -5.04 -19.88
N LEU A 132 22.24 -3.93 -19.25
CA LEU A 132 23.38 -3.10 -19.65
C LEU A 132 24.64 -3.47 -18.85
N LYS A 133 25.25 -4.61 -19.18
CA LYS A 133 26.41 -5.15 -18.45
C LYS A 133 27.59 -4.17 -18.35
N GLU A 134 27.79 -3.34 -19.36
CA GLU A 134 28.81 -2.30 -19.40
C GLU A 134 28.58 -1.14 -18.42
N LYS A 135 27.38 -1.06 -17.81
CA LYS A 135 27.01 -0.07 -16.80
C LYS A 135 27.08 -0.61 -15.38
N TRP A 136 27.31 -1.90 -15.20
CA TRP A 136 27.42 -2.51 -13.88
C TRP A 136 28.79 -2.14 -13.25
N PRO A 137 28.85 -1.82 -11.94
CA PRO A 137 30.12 -1.69 -11.23
C PRO A 137 30.99 -2.95 -11.37
N SER A 138 32.30 -2.80 -11.54
CA SER A 138 33.21 -3.94 -11.73
C SER A 138 33.21 -4.89 -10.52
N SER A 139 32.98 -4.38 -9.31
CA SER A 139 32.85 -5.22 -8.11
C SER A 139 31.67 -6.20 -8.13
N ILE A 140 30.66 -6.02 -8.99
CA ILE A 140 29.63 -7.06 -9.23
C ILE A 140 30.23 -8.26 -9.98
N ILE A 141 31.30 -8.05 -10.74
CA ILE A 141 31.92 -9.05 -11.61
C ILE A 141 33.18 -9.65 -10.97
N GLU A 142 34.02 -8.81 -10.37
CA GLU A 142 35.40 -9.13 -9.98
C GLU A 142 35.57 -9.42 -8.48
N ASP A 143 34.63 -8.96 -7.65
CA ASP A 143 34.69 -9.06 -6.20
C ASP A 143 33.54 -9.91 -5.64
N ASN A 144 33.41 -9.96 -4.31
CA ASN A 144 32.33 -10.64 -3.59
C ASN A 144 31.70 -9.73 -2.50
N PRO A 145 31.09 -8.60 -2.86
CA PRO A 145 30.46 -7.68 -1.91
C PRO A 145 29.12 -8.23 -1.39
N LEU A 146 28.60 -7.63 -0.32
CA LEU A 146 27.18 -7.77 0.02
C LEU A 146 26.34 -7.03 -1.03
N ILE A 147 25.38 -7.70 -1.66
CA ILE A 147 24.53 -7.11 -2.69
C ILE A 147 23.09 -7.04 -2.21
N ILE A 148 22.51 -5.84 -2.27
CA ILE A 148 21.13 -5.55 -1.86
C ILE A 148 20.34 -5.07 -3.09
N PRO A 149 19.79 -5.98 -3.91
CA PRO A 149 18.94 -5.59 -5.02
C PRO A 149 17.52 -5.26 -4.54
N LYS A 150 17.09 -4.01 -4.73
CA LYS A 150 15.70 -3.58 -4.65
C LYS A 150 15.06 -3.73 -6.03
N MET A 151 14.29 -4.79 -6.22
CA MET A 151 13.74 -5.17 -7.53
C MET A 151 12.24 -4.82 -7.65
N SER A 152 11.81 -4.50 -8.86
CA SER A 152 10.40 -4.41 -9.27
C SER A 152 10.14 -5.29 -10.49
N ALA A 153 8.86 -5.57 -10.74
CA ALA A 153 8.42 -6.41 -11.85
C ALA A 153 8.96 -5.92 -13.22
N PRO A 154 9.25 -6.83 -14.16
CA PRO A 154 9.19 -8.29 -14.01
C PRO A 154 10.28 -8.81 -13.06
N LEU A 155 9.91 -9.69 -12.13
CA LEU A 155 10.84 -10.22 -11.13
C LEU A 155 11.70 -11.34 -11.72
N PHE A 156 12.92 -11.49 -11.21
CA PHE A 156 13.83 -12.61 -11.51
C PHE A 156 14.20 -12.75 -13.00
N GLU A 157 14.12 -11.64 -13.73
CA GLU A 157 14.45 -11.58 -15.14
C GLU A 157 15.69 -10.72 -15.39
N GLY A 158 16.29 -10.94 -16.56
CA GLY A 158 17.36 -10.13 -17.11
C GLY A 158 18.76 -10.54 -16.69
N LYS A 159 19.76 -10.10 -17.46
CA LYS A 159 21.15 -10.59 -17.34
C LYS A 159 21.76 -10.35 -15.97
N LEU A 160 21.43 -9.22 -15.34
CA LEU A 160 21.91 -8.88 -14.01
C LEU A 160 21.43 -9.90 -12.98
N TRP A 161 20.13 -10.21 -12.93
CA TRP A 161 19.59 -11.17 -11.98
C TRP A 161 20.28 -12.54 -12.10
N HIS A 162 20.38 -13.07 -13.32
CA HIS A 162 21.02 -14.36 -13.56
C HIS A 162 22.50 -14.35 -13.14
N HIS A 163 23.20 -13.24 -13.32
CA HIS A 163 24.59 -13.08 -12.85
C HIS A 163 24.66 -13.05 -11.32
N LEU A 164 23.77 -12.29 -10.66
CA LEU A 164 23.72 -12.21 -9.20
C LEU A 164 23.38 -13.57 -8.57
N GLN A 165 22.34 -14.24 -9.07
CA GLN A 165 21.94 -15.56 -8.59
C GLN A 165 23.07 -16.57 -8.72
N LYS A 166 23.79 -16.56 -9.85
CA LYS A 166 24.87 -17.53 -10.10
C LYS A 166 26.12 -17.27 -9.26
N ASN A 167 26.51 -16.01 -9.06
CA ASN A 167 27.83 -15.67 -8.54
C ASN A 167 27.81 -15.10 -7.10
N HIS A 168 26.66 -14.64 -6.62
CA HIS A 168 26.54 -13.90 -5.35
C HIS A 168 25.46 -14.46 -4.41
N GLN A 169 24.92 -15.65 -4.65
CA GLN A 169 23.79 -16.22 -3.90
C GLN A 169 23.93 -16.10 -2.37
N GLU A 170 25.13 -16.33 -1.84
CA GLU A 170 25.41 -16.31 -0.40
C GLU A 170 25.44 -14.91 0.23
N ASN A 171 25.58 -13.87 -0.59
CA ASN A 171 25.76 -12.48 -0.21
C ASN A 171 24.62 -11.59 -0.76
N LEU A 172 23.45 -12.16 -1.03
CA LEU A 172 22.27 -11.42 -1.51
C LEU A 172 21.25 -11.17 -0.40
N ILE A 173 20.78 -9.93 -0.32
CA ILE A 173 19.57 -9.54 0.43
C ILE A 173 18.60 -8.89 -0.53
N VAL A 174 17.63 -9.67 -1.01
CA VAL A 174 16.68 -9.23 -2.04
C VAL A 174 15.53 -8.46 -1.39
N ILE A 175 15.23 -7.27 -1.90
CA ILE A 175 14.08 -6.46 -1.46
C ILE A 175 13.10 -6.34 -2.63
N ILE A 176 11.88 -6.82 -2.44
CA ILE A 176 10.77 -6.71 -3.38
C ILE A 176 9.52 -6.21 -2.67
N THR A 177 8.42 -6.05 -3.40
CA THR A 177 7.12 -5.77 -2.80
C THR A 177 6.14 -6.93 -2.97
N VAL A 178 5.14 -7.00 -2.10
CA VAL A 178 4.01 -7.93 -2.27
C VAL A 178 3.22 -7.63 -3.56
N TYR A 179 3.28 -6.39 -4.07
CA TYR A 179 2.65 -6.02 -5.34
C TYR A 179 3.33 -6.75 -6.50
N ASP A 180 4.66 -6.75 -6.53
CA ASP A 180 5.43 -7.46 -7.56
C ASP A 180 5.16 -8.97 -7.53
N LEU A 181 4.99 -9.57 -6.35
CA LEU A 181 4.61 -10.99 -6.22
C LEU A 181 3.22 -11.27 -6.77
N ARG A 182 2.24 -10.38 -6.48
CA ARG A 182 0.88 -10.50 -7.01
C ARG A 182 0.86 -10.34 -8.53
N GLU A 183 1.64 -9.42 -9.08
CA GLU A 183 1.81 -9.26 -10.54
C GLU A 183 2.45 -10.49 -11.18
N LEU A 184 3.39 -11.14 -10.49
CA LEU A 184 3.97 -12.41 -10.91
C LEU A 184 2.97 -13.59 -10.85
N GLY A 185 1.77 -13.39 -10.29
CA GLY A 185 0.72 -14.41 -10.21
C GLY A 185 0.60 -15.10 -8.84
N ALA A 186 1.15 -14.52 -7.77
CA ALA A 186 0.92 -15.00 -6.43
C ALA A 186 -0.46 -14.53 -5.90
N ASN A 187 -1.34 -15.47 -5.56
CA ASN A 187 -2.62 -15.17 -4.96
C ASN A 187 -2.46 -14.87 -3.46
N ILE A 188 -2.01 -13.64 -3.15
CA ILE A 188 -1.87 -13.11 -1.80
C ILE A 188 -2.96 -12.07 -1.55
N SER A 189 -3.84 -12.33 -0.58
CA SER A 189 -4.96 -11.46 -0.24
C SER A 189 -4.52 -10.02 0.04
N ARG A 190 -5.38 -9.05 -0.28
CA ARG A 190 -5.18 -7.62 0.01
C ARG A 190 -6.09 -7.22 1.16
N ARG A 191 -5.56 -6.45 2.12
CA ARG A 191 -6.39 -5.75 3.13
C ARG A 191 -7.39 -6.66 3.85
N LEU A 192 -6.99 -7.85 4.26
CA LEU A 192 -7.73 -8.69 5.19
C LEU A 192 -7.03 -8.58 6.55
N SER A 193 -6.65 -9.69 7.17
CA SER A 193 -5.75 -9.71 8.32
C SER A 193 -4.27 -9.76 7.90
N TRP A 194 -3.39 -9.39 8.83
CA TRP A 194 -1.95 -9.60 8.68
C TRP A 194 -1.63 -11.10 8.62
N GLU A 195 -2.34 -11.91 9.40
CA GLU A 195 -2.28 -13.36 9.39
C GLU A 195 -2.57 -13.94 8.02
N ARG A 196 -3.70 -13.56 7.41
CA ARG A 196 -4.09 -14.06 6.09
C ARG A 196 -3.05 -13.74 5.02
N THR A 197 -2.48 -12.54 5.08
CA THR A 197 -1.39 -12.13 4.17
C THR A 197 -0.16 -13.02 4.33
N ALA A 198 0.22 -13.32 5.58
CA ALA A 198 1.35 -14.21 5.88
C ALA A 198 1.08 -15.67 5.51
N GLU A 199 -0.13 -16.18 5.78
CA GLU A 199 -0.58 -17.52 5.39
C GLU A 199 -0.55 -17.71 3.88
N ASP A 200 -1.18 -16.79 3.15
CA ASP A 200 -1.17 -16.81 1.69
C ASP A 200 0.28 -16.73 1.18
N PHE A 201 1.12 -15.87 1.74
CA PHE A 201 2.53 -15.77 1.34
C PHE A 201 3.27 -17.11 1.49
N ILE A 202 3.24 -17.74 2.67
CA ILE A 202 3.93 -19.01 2.89
C ILE A 202 3.35 -20.11 2.01
N TRP A 203 2.02 -20.16 1.86
CA TRP A 203 1.37 -21.11 0.98
C TRP A 203 1.82 -20.94 -0.48
N GLN A 204 1.86 -19.70 -0.97
CA GLN A 204 2.30 -19.38 -2.34
C GLN A 204 3.76 -19.71 -2.53
N ILE A 205 4.65 -19.38 -1.59
CA ILE A 205 6.06 -19.77 -1.65
C ILE A 205 6.19 -21.28 -1.81
N HIS A 206 5.44 -22.07 -1.04
CA HIS A 206 5.54 -23.54 -1.10
C HIS A 206 4.93 -24.17 -2.36
N HIS A 207 3.80 -23.65 -2.86
CA HIS A 207 2.99 -24.34 -3.86
C HIS A 207 2.95 -23.66 -5.24
N ASN A 208 3.38 -22.40 -5.37
CA ASN A 208 3.35 -21.68 -6.65
C ASN A 208 4.68 -21.89 -7.41
N PRO A 209 4.68 -22.58 -8.57
CA PRO A 209 5.90 -22.81 -9.34
C PRO A 209 6.60 -21.54 -9.82
N LEU A 210 5.85 -20.44 -10.04
CA LEU A 210 6.41 -19.16 -10.45
C LEU A 210 7.30 -18.53 -9.36
N LEU A 211 7.11 -18.94 -8.10
CA LEU A 211 7.87 -18.47 -6.96
C LEU A 211 9.00 -19.43 -6.56
N ALA A 212 9.27 -20.47 -7.34
CA ALA A 212 10.24 -21.52 -6.96
C ALA A 212 11.63 -20.96 -6.61
N GLN A 213 12.10 -19.94 -7.34
CA GLN A 213 13.41 -19.31 -7.09
C GLN A 213 13.49 -18.61 -5.73
N LEU A 214 12.36 -18.16 -5.16
CA LEU A 214 12.34 -17.47 -3.86
C LEU A 214 12.71 -18.39 -2.70
N LYS A 215 12.45 -19.71 -2.82
CA LYS A 215 12.77 -20.71 -1.79
C LYS A 215 14.26 -20.83 -1.51
N GLU A 216 15.08 -20.52 -2.52
CA GLU A 216 16.54 -20.67 -2.48
C GLU A 216 17.25 -19.38 -2.04
N LEU A 217 16.50 -18.29 -1.85
CA LEU A 217 17.08 -17.01 -1.42
C LEU A 217 17.37 -17.05 0.08
N LYS A 218 18.63 -16.79 0.42
CA LYS A 218 19.10 -16.74 1.80
C LYS A 218 18.38 -15.66 2.62
N HIS A 219 18.20 -14.48 2.02
CA HIS A 219 17.51 -13.35 2.62
C HIS A 219 16.59 -12.69 1.59
N LEU A 220 15.28 -12.74 1.85
CA LEU A 220 14.24 -12.10 1.06
C LEU A 220 13.41 -11.19 1.96
N ILE A 221 13.28 -9.92 1.58
CA ILE A 221 12.43 -8.94 2.25
C ILE A 221 11.32 -8.55 1.28
N VAL A 222 10.08 -8.85 1.65
CA VAL A 222 8.88 -8.52 0.89
C VAL A 222 8.16 -7.39 1.60
N ARG A 223 8.25 -6.18 1.05
CA ARG A 223 7.54 -5.01 1.60
C ARG A 223 6.04 -5.12 1.34
N ILE A 224 5.24 -4.87 2.38
CA ILE A 224 3.78 -4.80 2.31
C ILE A 224 3.36 -3.35 2.50
N ASN A 225 3.29 -2.63 1.38
CA ASN A 225 2.94 -1.21 1.31
C ASN A 225 3.83 -0.36 2.26
N LEU A 226 3.26 0.47 3.14
CA LEU A 226 3.99 1.29 4.11
C LEU A 226 3.89 0.75 5.55
N GLU A 227 3.02 -0.23 5.78
CA GLU A 227 2.62 -0.66 7.11
C GLU A 227 3.29 -1.97 7.55
N GLY A 228 3.84 -2.76 6.61
CA GLY A 228 4.43 -4.04 6.97
C GLY A 228 5.50 -4.56 6.01
N ALA A 229 6.09 -5.68 6.39
CA ALA A 229 7.02 -6.45 5.58
C ALA A 229 7.04 -7.92 6.03
N ILE A 230 7.43 -8.82 5.15
CA ILE A 230 7.79 -10.20 5.49
C ILE A 230 9.28 -10.37 5.24
N TYR A 231 9.99 -10.89 6.24
CA TYR A 231 11.33 -11.38 6.08
C TYR A 231 11.28 -12.90 5.94
N TYR A 232 11.78 -13.43 4.84
CA TYR A 232 11.85 -14.86 4.55
C TYR A 232 13.31 -15.28 4.38
N GLN A 233 13.66 -16.40 4.98
CA GLN A 233 14.95 -17.05 4.84
C GLN A 233 14.75 -18.47 4.31
N ALA A 234 15.65 -18.90 3.43
CA ALA A 234 15.72 -20.28 2.97
C ALA A 234 15.65 -21.27 4.15
N GLY A 235 14.88 -22.35 3.98
CA GLY A 235 14.54 -23.28 5.07
C GLY A 235 13.27 -22.92 5.83
N SER A 236 12.39 -22.11 5.23
CA SER A 236 11.04 -21.78 5.72
C SER A 236 10.98 -21.04 7.06
N LYS A 237 12.04 -20.30 7.41
CA LYS A 237 11.98 -19.35 8.52
C LYS A 237 11.46 -18.02 8.00
N ALA A 238 10.37 -17.54 8.58
CA ALA A 238 9.81 -16.27 8.18
C ALA A 238 9.30 -15.46 9.38
N LYS A 239 9.41 -14.14 9.27
CA LYS A 239 8.92 -13.18 10.26
C LYS A 239 8.03 -12.16 9.59
N LEU A 240 6.93 -11.83 10.24
CA LEU A 240 6.02 -10.77 9.83
C LEU A 240 6.30 -9.52 10.66
N PHE A 241 6.49 -8.40 9.97
CA PHE A 241 6.55 -7.05 10.52
C PHE A 241 5.27 -6.34 10.12
N TYR A 242 4.56 -5.76 11.08
CA TYR A 242 3.25 -5.18 10.82
C TYR A 242 2.98 -4.02 11.76
N HIS A 243 2.19 -3.06 11.30
CA HIS A 243 1.65 -2.02 12.15
C HIS A 243 0.43 -2.56 12.93
N PRO A 244 0.40 -2.50 14.28
CA PRO A 244 -0.69 -3.11 15.05
C PRO A 244 -2.05 -2.44 14.87
N GLN A 245 -2.10 -1.18 14.43
CA GLN A 245 -3.34 -0.42 14.29
C GLN A 245 -3.67 -0.01 12.85
N LEU A 246 -2.89 -0.49 11.89
CA LEU A 246 -3.05 -0.18 10.47
C LEU A 246 -2.90 -1.48 9.66
N PHE A 247 -3.60 -1.55 8.54
CA PHE A 247 -3.54 -2.65 7.59
C PHE A 247 -2.97 -2.17 6.26
N GLU A 248 -2.73 -3.12 5.34
CA GLU A 248 -2.08 -2.85 4.06
C GLU A 248 -2.68 -1.65 3.31
N GLY A 249 -1.90 -0.57 3.19
CA GLY A 249 -2.28 0.61 2.43
C GLY A 249 -3.31 1.51 3.10
N ASP A 250 -3.52 1.40 4.41
CA ASP A 250 -4.33 2.34 5.19
C ASP A 250 -3.72 3.75 5.18
N LEU A 251 -2.39 3.90 5.30
CA LEU A 251 -1.73 5.21 5.27
C LEU A 251 -1.97 5.93 3.95
N ASN A 252 -1.90 5.19 2.85
CA ASN A 252 -2.19 5.72 1.53
C ASN A 252 -3.67 6.07 1.32
N ALA A 253 -4.59 5.41 2.03
CA ALA A 253 -6.02 5.72 1.96
C ALA A 253 -6.42 6.91 2.84
N GLN A 254 -5.73 7.11 3.96
CA GLN A 254 -5.96 8.22 4.88
C GLN A 254 -5.25 9.51 4.44
N SER A 255 -4.20 9.39 3.62
CA SER A 255 -3.48 10.54 3.10
C SER A 255 -4.25 11.22 1.95
N PRO A 256 -4.32 12.56 1.92
CA PRO A 256 -5.03 13.28 0.85
C PRO A 256 -4.32 13.20 -0.52
N GLY A 257 -3.11 12.63 -0.55
CA GLY A 257 -2.37 12.32 -1.76
C GLY A 257 -1.34 11.22 -1.50
N ARG A 258 -0.55 10.88 -2.51
CA ARG A 258 0.51 9.86 -2.41
C ARG A 258 1.90 10.50 -2.35
N MET A 259 2.91 9.67 -2.11
CA MET A 259 4.30 10.06 -2.26
C MET A 259 5.05 9.00 -3.06
N GLN A 260 6.12 9.41 -3.75
CA GLN A 260 7.01 8.50 -4.45
C GLN A 260 8.38 8.45 -3.76
N GLY A 261 9.13 7.37 -3.99
CA GLY A 261 10.44 7.17 -3.35
C GLY A 261 10.42 6.36 -2.05
N HIS A 262 9.26 5.80 -1.64
CA HIS A 262 9.18 4.96 -0.44
C HIS A 262 10.15 3.77 -0.46
N GLY A 263 10.33 3.12 -1.62
CA GLY A 263 11.33 2.06 -1.74
C GLY A 263 12.76 2.54 -1.60
N CYS A 264 13.05 3.76 -2.05
CA CYS A 264 14.37 4.37 -1.86
C CYS A 264 14.61 4.67 -0.37
N ALA A 265 13.61 5.23 0.34
CA ALA A 265 13.71 5.52 1.77
C ALA A 265 13.87 4.24 2.60
N PHE A 266 13.08 3.20 2.30
CA PHE A 266 13.19 1.89 2.92
C PHE A 266 14.61 1.35 2.78
N THR A 267 15.09 1.24 1.54
CA THR A 267 16.38 0.60 1.26
C THR A 267 17.55 1.43 1.77
N ALA A 268 17.48 2.77 1.75
CA ALA A 268 18.51 3.62 2.32
C ALA A 268 18.69 3.38 3.84
N ALA A 269 17.59 3.42 4.60
CA ALA A 269 17.63 3.16 6.03
C ALA A 269 18.06 1.73 6.33
N PHE A 270 17.50 0.74 5.61
CA PHE A 270 17.89 -0.67 5.72
C PHE A 270 19.40 -0.84 5.54
N THR A 271 19.95 -0.36 4.41
CA THR A 271 21.39 -0.48 4.12
C THR A 271 22.24 0.22 5.17
N ALA A 272 21.85 1.41 5.64
CA ALA A 272 22.59 2.11 6.67
C ALA A 272 22.62 1.34 8.01
N THR A 273 21.55 0.63 8.35
CA THR A 273 21.47 -0.23 9.53
C THR A 273 22.39 -1.44 9.39
N ILE A 274 22.36 -2.13 8.24
CA ILE A 274 23.28 -3.25 7.96
C ILE A 274 24.74 -2.80 7.97
N GLN A 275 25.04 -1.60 7.45
CA GLN A 275 26.39 -1.03 7.45
C GLN A 275 26.93 -0.77 8.87
N LYS A 276 26.04 -0.55 9.84
CA LYS A 276 26.38 -0.43 11.27
C LYS A 276 26.59 -1.79 11.96
N GLY A 277 26.37 -2.90 11.25
CA GLY A 277 26.48 -4.25 11.79
C GLY A 277 25.30 -4.67 12.67
N LEU A 278 24.13 -4.05 12.48
CA LEU A 278 22.88 -4.41 13.15
C LEU A 278 22.14 -5.50 12.37
N GLU A 279 21.19 -6.19 13.00
CA GLU A 279 20.47 -7.29 12.36
C GLU A 279 19.49 -6.79 11.29
N ILE A 280 19.02 -7.74 10.48
CA ILE A 280 18.09 -7.47 9.37
C ILE A 280 16.76 -6.94 9.89
N GLU A 281 16.33 -7.43 11.06
CA GLU A 281 15.12 -7.02 11.77
C GLU A 281 15.10 -5.51 12.03
N GLU A 282 16.16 -4.95 12.63
CA GLU A 282 16.28 -3.51 12.85
C GLU A 282 16.31 -2.76 11.51
N GLY A 283 16.98 -3.31 10.50
CA GLY A 283 17.01 -2.73 9.17
C GLY A 283 15.61 -2.58 8.57
N ILE A 284 14.75 -3.59 8.73
CA ILE A 284 13.38 -3.58 8.23
C ILE A 284 12.54 -2.55 8.99
N ILE A 285 12.67 -2.48 10.32
CA ILE A 285 11.94 -1.50 11.16
C ILE A 285 12.30 -0.07 10.75
N GLU A 286 13.59 0.23 10.61
CA GLU A 286 14.07 1.56 10.17
C GLU A 286 13.63 1.87 8.74
N GLY A 287 13.60 0.85 7.86
CA GLY A 287 13.10 0.97 6.50
C GLY A 287 11.61 1.32 6.45
N ILE A 288 10.77 0.65 7.24
CA ILE A 288 9.34 0.95 7.36
C ILE A 288 9.16 2.38 7.89
N ARG A 289 9.83 2.74 9.00
CA ARG A 289 9.74 4.08 9.60
C ARG A 289 10.08 5.18 8.61
N SER A 290 11.20 5.05 7.89
CA SER A 290 11.65 6.05 6.93
C SER A 290 10.69 6.18 5.74
N SER A 291 10.07 5.07 5.33
CA SER A 291 9.05 5.08 4.27
C SER A 291 7.78 5.82 4.69
N GLN A 292 7.34 5.64 5.93
CA GLN A 292 6.19 6.33 6.51
C GLN A 292 6.49 7.83 6.68
N LYS A 293 7.64 8.17 7.26
CA LYS A 293 8.06 9.57 7.44
C LYS A 293 8.20 10.34 6.12
N LEU A 294 8.54 9.67 5.02
CA LEU A 294 8.53 10.27 3.69
C LEU A 294 7.11 10.71 3.25
N LEU A 295 6.06 9.95 3.59
CA LEU A 295 4.67 10.36 3.36
C LEU A 295 4.29 11.55 4.26
N ASP A 296 4.76 11.53 5.51
CA ASP A 296 4.47 12.57 6.50
C ASP A 296 5.13 13.91 6.17
N GLU A 297 6.30 13.91 5.54
CA GLU A 297 6.96 15.13 5.09
C GLU A 297 6.46 15.62 3.72
N GLY A 298 6.09 14.69 2.83
CA GLY A 298 5.76 15.00 1.43
C GLY A 298 6.91 15.73 0.72
N PHE A 299 6.63 16.47 -0.35
CA PHE A 299 7.65 17.29 -1.02
C PHE A 299 8.00 18.61 -0.26
N GLY A 300 7.46 18.81 0.94
CA GLY A 300 7.57 20.08 1.68
C GLY A 300 6.82 21.24 0.99
N SER A 301 7.05 22.47 1.46
CA SER A 301 6.39 23.69 0.93
C SER A 301 7.07 24.26 -0.31
N LYS A 302 8.36 23.96 -0.50
CA LYS A 302 9.14 24.22 -1.71
C LYS A 302 9.47 22.85 -2.32
N PRO A 303 8.70 22.36 -3.31
CA PRO A 303 8.74 20.97 -3.71
C PRO A 303 10.14 20.42 -4.03
N ASP A 304 10.57 19.44 -3.23
CA ASP A 304 11.76 18.61 -3.39
C ASP A 304 11.61 17.34 -2.53
N TYR A 305 12.44 16.33 -2.76
CA TYR A 305 12.50 15.18 -1.86
C TYR A 305 13.07 15.61 -0.49
N PRO A 306 12.36 15.36 0.63
CA PRO A 306 12.74 15.85 1.96
C PRO A 306 13.81 14.94 2.63
N THR A 307 14.88 14.60 1.90
CA THR A 307 15.82 13.52 2.29
C THR A 307 16.37 13.67 3.71
N SER A 308 16.83 14.87 4.09
CA SER A 308 17.37 15.13 5.43
C SER A 308 16.33 14.97 6.54
N LYS A 309 15.08 15.36 6.30
CA LYS A 309 14.01 15.23 7.29
C LYS A 309 13.56 13.79 7.48
N VAL A 310 13.55 13.00 6.40
CA VAL A 310 13.16 11.58 6.46
C VAL A 310 14.04 10.79 7.43
N PHE A 311 15.33 11.14 7.54
CA PHE A 311 16.28 10.44 8.40
C PHE A 311 16.68 11.23 9.66
N SER A 312 16.01 12.36 9.93
CA SER A 312 16.16 13.03 11.23
C SER A 312 15.52 12.20 12.34
N GLY A 313 15.90 12.44 13.61
CA GLY A 313 15.30 11.76 14.76
C GLY A 313 13.76 11.80 14.77
N GLY A 314 13.14 10.84 15.44
CA GLY A 314 11.69 10.71 15.48
C GLY A 314 11.25 9.65 16.48
N ASP A 315 9.93 9.54 16.64
CA ASP A 315 9.32 8.57 17.54
C ASP A 315 9.62 7.14 17.11
N GLU A 316 9.61 6.23 18.09
CA GLU A 316 9.79 4.81 17.80
C GLU A 316 8.65 4.31 16.89
N ALA A 317 9.01 3.55 15.85
CA ALA A 317 8.01 2.96 14.98
C ALA A 317 7.13 1.98 15.78
N ASN A 318 5.81 2.06 15.59
CA ASN A 318 4.85 1.12 16.15
C ASN A 318 4.75 -0.11 15.23
N ILE A 319 5.77 -0.97 15.28
CA ILE A 319 5.87 -2.18 14.44
C ILE A 319 5.95 -3.40 15.35
N GLY A 320 4.96 -4.28 15.23
CA GLY A 320 4.96 -5.61 15.81
C GLY A 320 5.78 -6.59 14.97
N ILE A 321 6.33 -7.61 15.62
CA ILE A 321 7.14 -8.65 14.97
C ILE A 321 6.68 -10.00 15.52
N VAL A 322 6.37 -10.95 14.63
CA VAL A 322 6.09 -12.34 15.00
C VAL A 322 6.75 -13.32 14.05
N GLU A 323 7.01 -14.52 14.54
CA GLU A 323 7.39 -15.64 13.67
C GLU A 323 6.17 -16.19 12.94
N ILE A 324 6.31 -16.41 11.63
CA ILE A 324 5.30 -17.10 10.82
C ILE A 324 5.64 -18.60 10.87
N PRO A 325 4.71 -19.48 11.27
CA PRO A 325 4.99 -20.91 11.32
C PRO A 325 5.17 -21.47 9.89
N PRO A 326 5.87 -22.62 9.77
CA PRO A 326 6.01 -23.29 8.48
C PRO A 326 4.65 -23.78 7.98
N VAL A 327 4.56 -24.09 6.68
CA VAL A 327 3.30 -24.37 5.99
C VAL A 327 2.45 -25.47 6.65
N GLU A 328 3.09 -26.46 7.28
CA GLU A 328 2.44 -27.59 7.97
C GLU A 328 1.75 -27.19 9.28
N ARG A 329 2.02 -25.98 9.80
CA ARG A 329 1.49 -25.45 11.06
C ARG A 329 0.76 -24.12 10.88
N LEU A 330 0.37 -23.77 9.65
CA LEU A 330 -0.40 -22.54 9.37
C LEU A 330 -1.86 -22.65 9.79
N GLU A 331 -2.44 -23.86 9.80
CA GLU A 331 -3.86 -24.03 10.11
C GLU A 331 -4.16 -23.59 11.55
N GLY A 332 -5.11 -22.67 11.71
CA GLY A 332 -5.49 -22.11 13.01
C GLY A 332 -4.47 -21.13 13.61
N TRP A 333 -3.44 -20.74 12.87
CA TRP A 333 -2.45 -19.78 13.34
C TRP A 333 -3.02 -18.36 13.48
N THR A 334 -2.58 -17.66 14.53
CA THR A 334 -2.90 -16.26 14.79
C THR A 334 -1.67 -15.51 15.30
N ILE A 335 -1.64 -14.18 15.13
CA ILE A 335 -0.60 -13.37 15.76
C ILE A 335 -0.63 -13.54 17.29
N ALA A 336 -1.82 -13.64 17.89
CA ALA A 336 -1.98 -13.84 19.33
C ALA A 336 -1.36 -15.14 19.86
N THR A 337 -1.27 -16.18 19.03
CA THR A 337 -0.67 -17.47 19.38
C THR A 337 0.80 -17.60 18.94
N SER A 338 1.36 -16.57 18.32
CA SER A 338 2.73 -16.57 17.80
C SER A 338 3.78 -16.19 18.86
N PRO A 339 5.03 -16.65 18.72
CA PRO A 339 6.15 -16.06 19.43
C PRO A 339 6.38 -14.58 19.01
N PRO A 340 6.64 -13.66 19.97
CA PRO A 340 6.65 -13.88 21.42
C PRO A 340 5.25 -14.15 21.97
N HIS A 341 5.08 -15.21 22.77
CA HIS A 341 3.76 -15.61 23.27
C HIS A 341 3.08 -14.47 24.02
N PHE A 342 1.93 -14.04 23.51
CA PHE A 342 1.11 -13.03 24.16
C PHE A 342 0.22 -13.69 25.21
N ASP A 343 0.27 -13.21 26.45
CA ASP A 343 -0.71 -13.61 27.46
C ASP A 343 -2.04 -12.92 27.14
N ILE A 344 -2.88 -13.57 26.32
CA ILE A 344 -4.18 -13.07 25.86
C ILE A 344 -5.02 -12.52 27.01
N LYS A 345 -4.97 -13.16 28.19
CA LYS A 345 -5.71 -12.71 29.36
C LYS A 345 -5.21 -11.34 29.83
N SER A 346 -3.89 -11.23 30.04
CA SER A 346 -3.27 -9.96 30.43
C SER A 346 -3.48 -8.86 29.38
N VAL A 347 -3.39 -9.18 28.08
CA VAL A 347 -3.65 -8.16 27.04
C VAL A 347 -5.12 -7.74 27.02
N SER A 348 -6.04 -8.66 27.28
CA SER A 348 -7.48 -8.36 27.37
C SER A 348 -7.80 -7.49 28.59
N GLU A 349 -7.28 -7.83 29.78
CA GLU A 349 -7.40 -6.99 30.99
C GLU A 349 -6.78 -5.60 30.74
N HIS A 350 -5.63 -5.59 30.08
CA HIS A 350 -4.98 -4.48 29.38
C HIS A 350 -5.95 -3.46 28.78
N ILE A 351 -6.55 -3.90 27.67
CA ILE A 351 -7.44 -3.11 26.83
C ILE A 351 -8.64 -2.59 27.62
N VAL A 352 -9.19 -3.41 28.51
CA VAL A 352 -10.40 -3.06 29.27
C VAL A 352 -10.10 -1.96 30.30
N ILE A 353 -8.94 -2.01 30.97
CA ILE A 353 -8.57 -1.09 32.05
C ILE A 353 -7.96 0.20 31.50
N GLU A 354 -6.97 0.09 30.62
CA GLU A 354 -6.14 1.22 30.16
C GLU A 354 -6.55 1.72 28.77
N GLY A 355 -7.37 0.96 28.04
CA GLY A 355 -7.68 1.23 26.64
C GLY A 355 -6.57 0.78 25.70
N TYR A 356 -6.90 0.68 24.41
CA TYR A 356 -5.97 0.20 23.37
C TYR A 356 -5.04 1.29 22.80
N LYS A 357 -5.19 2.54 23.26
CA LYS A 357 -4.51 3.72 22.69
C LYS A 357 -3.17 4.05 23.35
N GLU A 358 -2.95 3.61 24.59
CA GLU A 358 -1.88 4.13 25.45
C GLU A 358 -0.54 3.37 25.38
N LYS A 359 -0.37 2.36 24.52
CA LYS A 359 0.92 1.66 24.34
C LYS A 359 1.01 0.91 23.02
N LYS A 360 2.24 0.51 22.66
CA LYS A 360 2.59 -0.46 21.60
C LYS A 360 1.93 -1.82 21.88
N PHE A 361 0.63 -1.89 21.61
CA PHE A 361 -0.12 -3.11 21.73
C PHE A 361 0.25 -4.00 20.54
N PRO A 362 0.71 -5.23 20.76
CA PRO A 362 1.29 -6.01 19.69
C PRO A 362 0.23 -6.63 18.77
N LEU A 363 -1.00 -6.90 19.22
CA LEU A 363 -1.97 -7.56 18.34
C LEU A 363 -2.59 -6.57 17.34
N PRO A 364 -2.95 -7.04 16.14
CA PRO A 364 -3.72 -6.25 15.18
C PRO A 364 -5.06 -5.80 15.77
N ILE A 365 -5.36 -4.52 15.65
CA ILE A 365 -6.63 -3.92 16.02
C ILE A 365 -7.19 -3.20 14.80
N ALA A 366 -8.38 -3.62 14.36
CA ALA A 366 -9.10 -2.97 13.29
C ALA A 366 -10.11 -1.96 13.83
N HIS A 367 -10.21 -0.83 13.12
CA HIS A 367 -11.14 0.25 13.39
C HIS A 367 -12.08 0.45 12.20
N PHE A 368 -13.38 0.30 12.44
CA PHE A 368 -14.43 0.65 11.50
C PHE A 368 -15.35 1.64 12.20
N GLY A 369 -15.07 2.94 12.06
CA GLY A 369 -15.76 3.97 12.85
C GLY A 369 -15.57 3.72 14.36
N LYS A 370 -16.69 3.48 15.07
CA LYS A 370 -16.72 3.13 16.50
C LYS A 370 -16.62 1.63 16.77
N LEU A 371 -16.67 0.77 15.74
CA LEU A 371 -16.46 -0.66 15.89
C LEU A 371 -14.96 -0.94 15.95
N ILE A 372 -14.56 -1.67 16.98
CA ILE A 372 -13.16 -2.00 17.27
C ILE A 372 -13.09 -3.49 17.52
N THR A 373 -12.19 -4.19 16.86
CA THR A 373 -11.98 -5.62 17.07
C THR A 373 -10.50 -5.99 16.94
N ALA A 374 -10.08 -6.97 17.73
CA ALA A 374 -8.77 -7.61 17.65
C ALA A 374 -8.88 -9.09 17.26
N ASP A 375 -10.10 -9.59 17.00
CA ASP A 375 -10.31 -10.97 16.56
C ASP A 375 -10.06 -11.09 15.05
N LYS A 376 -9.21 -12.05 14.66
CA LYS A 376 -8.84 -12.29 13.26
C LYS A 376 -10.07 -12.51 12.37
N THR A 377 -11.04 -13.31 12.81
CA THR A 377 -12.21 -13.68 11.99
C THR A 377 -13.11 -12.47 11.76
N GLU A 378 -13.33 -11.67 12.81
CA GLU A 378 -14.08 -10.42 12.68
C GLU A 378 -13.36 -9.40 11.79
N ILE A 379 -12.04 -9.23 11.96
CA ILE A 379 -11.22 -8.35 11.12
C ILE A 379 -11.38 -8.74 9.65
N GLU A 380 -11.19 -10.01 9.32
CA GLU A 380 -11.30 -10.50 7.94
C GLU A 380 -12.71 -10.33 7.37
N GLY A 381 -13.75 -10.65 8.16
CA GLY A 381 -15.14 -10.50 7.75
C GLY A 381 -15.49 -9.05 7.44
N TYR A 382 -15.16 -8.12 8.35
CA TYR A 382 -15.44 -6.69 8.18
C TYR A 382 -14.60 -6.06 7.07
N GLN A 383 -13.32 -6.41 6.95
CA GLN A 383 -12.49 -5.94 5.85
C GLN A 383 -12.99 -6.45 4.49
N SER A 384 -13.46 -7.71 4.42
CA SER A 384 -14.02 -8.26 3.17
C SER A 384 -15.22 -7.44 2.70
N ILE A 385 -16.14 -7.10 3.61
CA ILE A 385 -17.29 -6.24 3.30
C ILE A 385 -16.82 -4.83 2.89
N ARG A 386 -15.87 -4.26 3.65
CA ARG A 386 -15.31 -2.93 3.35
C ARG A 386 -14.67 -2.87 1.96
N ASN A 387 -13.92 -3.89 1.57
CA ASN A 387 -13.27 -3.97 0.27
C ASN A 387 -14.30 -4.01 -0.87
N ILE A 388 -15.37 -4.80 -0.72
CA ILE A 388 -16.49 -4.84 -1.68
C ILE A 388 -17.16 -3.47 -1.80
N MET A 389 -17.40 -2.77 -0.68
CA MET A 389 -17.99 -1.43 -0.70
C MET A 389 -17.07 -0.42 -1.41
N ILE A 390 -15.77 -0.43 -1.12
CA ILE A 390 -14.80 0.48 -1.76
C ILE A 390 -14.72 0.21 -3.27
N GLU A 391 -14.73 -1.06 -3.69
CA GLU A 391 -14.70 -1.43 -5.11
C GLU A 391 -15.97 -0.97 -5.82
N TYR A 392 -17.13 -1.21 -5.21
CA TYR A 392 -18.41 -0.75 -5.73
C TYR A 392 -18.46 0.77 -5.94
N LEU A 393 -17.96 1.55 -4.96
CA LEU A 393 -17.95 3.02 -5.04
C LEU A 393 -16.98 3.60 -6.07
N LYS A 394 -15.94 2.85 -6.44
CA LYS A 394 -14.99 3.27 -7.48
C LYS A 394 -15.52 3.03 -8.89
N ASN A 395 -16.55 2.21 -9.05
CA ASN A 395 -17.05 1.86 -10.35
C ASN A 395 -17.96 2.99 -10.89
N GLU A 396 -17.53 3.67 -11.95
CA GLU A 396 -18.30 4.75 -12.58
C GLU A 396 -19.59 4.25 -13.25
N ARG A 397 -19.67 2.94 -13.56
CA ARG A 397 -20.84 2.30 -14.14
C ARG A 397 -21.33 1.18 -13.24
N VAL A 398 -22.27 1.53 -12.36
CA VAL A 398 -22.93 0.56 -11.50
C VAL A 398 -24.13 -0.02 -12.26
N GLU A 399 -23.99 -1.26 -12.72
CA GLU A 399 -25.09 -1.98 -13.41
C GLU A 399 -26.03 -2.70 -12.43
N ARG A 400 -25.60 -2.91 -11.17
CA ARG A 400 -26.36 -3.67 -10.18
C ARG A 400 -26.14 -3.13 -8.77
N THR A 401 -27.20 -3.02 -7.99
CA THR A 401 -27.15 -2.61 -6.58
C THR A 401 -26.33 -3.57 -5.73
N LEU A 402 -25.38 -3.05 -4.94
CA LEU A 402 -24.65 -3.86 -3.96
C LEU A 402 -25.60 -4.36 -2.86
N SER A 403 -25.83 -5.67 -2.83
CA SER A 403 -26.71 -6.31 -1.86
C SER A 403 -25.92 -7.24 -0.95
N ILE A 404 -25.99 -7.02 0.37
CA ILE A 404 -25.24 -7.78 1.38
C ILE A 404 -26.22 -8.40 2.38
N GLY A 405 -26.19 -9.73 2.52
CA GLY A 405 -26.95 -10.45 3.54
C GLY A 405 -26.17 -10.52 4.85
N VAL A 406 -26.78 -10.09 5.96
CA VAL A 406 -26.15 -10.09 7.29
C VAL A 406 -26.91 -11.01 8.22
N PHE A 407 -26.24 -12.08 8.65
CA PHE A 407 -26.83 -13.15 9.46
C PHE A 407 -26.15 -13.21 10.83
N GLY A 408 -26.94 -13.48 11.86
CA GLY A 408 -26.44 -13.60 13.22
C GLY A 408 -27.56 -13.53 14.25
N PRO A 409 -27.32 -14.02 15.49
CA PRO A 409 -28.34 -14.07 16.52
C PRO A 409 -28.87 -12.66 16.88
N PRO A 410 -30.07 -12.57 17.48
CA PRO A 410 -30.56 -11.32 18.05
C PRO A 410 -29.56 -10.74 19.05
N GLY A 411 -29.36 -9.41 19.04
CA GLY A 411 -28.43 -8.73 19.95
C GLY A 411 -26.94 -8.77 19.53
N ALA A 412 -26.56 -9.47 18.46
CA ALA A 412 -25.16 -9.57 18.01
C ALA A 412 -24.58 -8.28 17.39
N GLY A 413 -25.31 -7.16 17.41
CA GLY A 413 -24.82 -5.87 16.88
C GLY A 413 -24.82 -5.74 15.35
N LYS A 414 -25.59 -6.54 14.61
CA LYS A 414 -25.64 -6.52 13.13
C LYS A 414 -25.81 -5.12 12.51
N SER A 415 -26.87 -4.40 12.90
CA SER A 415 -27.17 -3.05 12.41
C SER A 415 -26.05 -2.06 12.77
N PHE A 416 -25.50 -2.16 13.98
CA PHE A 416 -24.36 -1.34 14.41
C PHE A 416 -23.15 -1.58 13.52
N ALA A 417 -22.75 -2.83 13.30
CA ALA A 417 -21.58 -3.18 12.51
C ALA A 417 -21.68 -2.67 11.05
N VAL A 418 -22.83 -2.87 10.41
CA VAL A 418 -23.09 -2.41 9.04
C VAL A 418 -23.06 -0.88 8.94
N SER A 419 -23.66 -0.19 9.90
CA SER A 419 -23.66 1.28 9.95
C SER A 419 -22.25 1.83 10.17
N GLN A 420 -21.48 1.21 11.07
CA GLN A 420 -20.10 1.61 11.34
C GLN A 420 -19.16 1.36 10.15
N LEU A 421 -19.37 0.26 9.42
CA LEU A 421 -18.62 -0.03 8.19
C LEU A 421 -18.86 1.03 7.12
N ALA A 422 -20.12 1.38 6.84
CA ALA A 422 -20.42 2.46 5.88
C ALA A 422 -19.79 3.79 6.28
N ALA A 423 -19.91 4.17 7.55
CA ALA A 423 -19.28 5.39 8.06
C ALA A 423 -17.75 5.35 7.95
N SER A 424 -17.13 4.18 7.94
CA SER A 424 -15.67 4.01 7.76
C SER A 424 -15.19 4.07 6.31
N VAL A 425 -16.10 3.99 5.34
CA VAL A 425 -15.79 3.99 3.90
C VAL A 425 -15.91 5.40 3.33
N ASP A 426 -17.07 6.04 3.51
CA ASP A 426 -17.30 7.42 3.06
C ASP A 426 -18.37 8.09 3.97
N PRO A 427 -17.95 8.64 5.12
CA PRO A 427 -18.87 9.22 6.09
C PRO A 427 -19.58 10.47 5.59
N GLU A 428 -19.04 11.15 4.57
CA GLU A 428 -19.60 12.40 4.08
C GLU A 428 -20.71 12.16 3.05
N ASN A 429 -20.57 11.15 2.21
CA ASN A 429 -21.50 10.90 1.11
C ASN A 429 -22.48 9.76 1.38
N ILE A 430 -22.14 8.79 2.25
CA ILE A 430 -23.04 7.68 2.56
C ILE A 430 -24.11 8.11 3.57
N LYS A 431 -25.37 7.86 3.25
CA LYS A 431 -26.52 8.09 4.13
C LYS A 431 -27.16 6.76 4.52
N THR A 432 -27.07 6.40 5.80
CA THR A 432 -27.73 5.20 6.34
C THR A 432 -29.23 5.43 6.53
N LEU A 433 -30.04 4.47 6.06
CA LEU A 433 -31.49 4.40 6.21
C LEU A 433 -31.84 3.05 6.83
N ASN A 434 -32.45 3.04 8.00
CA ASN A 434 -32.81 1.82 8.71
C ASN A 434 -34.32 1.58 8.61
N PHE A 435 -34.70 0.38 8.18
CA PHE A 435 -36.08 -0.08 8.07
C PHE A 435 -36.22 -1.40 8.81
N ASN A 436 -37.18 -1.50 9.72
CA ASN A 436 -37.49 -2.77 10.37
C ASN A 436 -38.71 -3.40 9.70
N ILE A 437 -38.50 -4.52 9.00
CA ILE A 437 -39.55 -5.20 8.21
C ILE A 437 -40.64 -5.78 9.09
N SER A 438 -40.38 -6.15 10.36
CA SER A 438 -41.43 -6.65 11.25
C SER A 438 -42.48 -5.60 11.61
N GLN A 439 -42.19 -4.32 11.37
CA GLN A 439 -43.12 -3.21 11.59
C GLN A 439 -43.97 -2.91 10.34
N PHE A 440 -43.65 -3.51 9.19
CA PHE A 440 -44.37 -3.28 7.94
C PHE A 440 -45.66 -4.08 7.92
N ARG A 441 -46.74 -3.43 7.47
CA ARG A 441 -48.09 -4.00 7.41
C ARG A 441 -48.39 -4.54 6.01
N ASP A 442 -48.03 -3.78 4.98
CA ASP A 442 -48.29 -4.13 3.59
C ASP A 442 -47.22 -3.59 2.63
N GLU A 443 -47.41 -3.84 1.33
CA GLU A 443 -46.48 -3.47 0.26
C GLU A 443 -46.24 -1.95 0.17
N ASN A 444 -47.19 -1.12 0.61
CA ASN A 444 -47.04 0.35 0.56
C ASN A 444 -45.98 0.85 1.55
N ASP A 445 -45.78 0.18 2.69
CA ASP A 445 -44.72 0.52 3.63
C ASP A 445 -43.34 0.31 3.00
N LEU A 446 -43.19 -0.76 2.22
CA LEU A 446 -41.96 -1.07 1.49
C LEU A 446 -41.73 -0.09 0.32
N ILE A 447 -42.77 0.27 -0.42
CA ILE A 447 -42.73 1.32 -1.45
C ILE A 447 -42.32 2.66 -0.82
N GLY A 448 -42.87 3.01 0.34
CA GLY A 448 -42.49 4.20 1.10
C GLY A 448 -41.00 4.21 1.51
N ALA A 449 -40.44 3.04 1.86
CA ALA A 449 -39.01 2.91 2.12
C ALA A 449 -38.17 3.14 0.86
N PHE A 450 -38.58 2.60 -0.30
CA PHE A 450 -37.90 2.82 -1.57
C PHE A 450 -37.95 4.29 -2.03
N HIS A 451 -39.05 5.00 -1.80
CA HIS A 451 -39.11 6.45 -2.04
C HIS A 451 -38.08 7.21 -1.19
N GLN A 452 -37.90 6.87 0.09
CA GLN A 452 -36.89 7.49 0.95
C GLN A 452 -35.46 7.23 0.46
N ILE A 453 -35.21 6.04 -0.10
CA ILE A 453 -33.92 5.67 -0.71
C ILE A 453 -33.67 6.53 -1.96
N ARG A 454 -34.65 6.60 -2.87
CA ARG A 454 -34.60 7.45 -4.07
C ARG A 454 -34.34 8.91 -3.72
N ASP A 455 -35.02 9.44 -2.71
CA ASP A 455 -34.85 10.83 -2.25
C ASP A 455 -33.42 11.11 -1.75
N ALA A 456 -32.73 10.12 -1.19
CA ALA A 456 -31.32 10.28 -0.82
C ALA A 456 -30.42 10.37 -2.06
N VAL A 457 -30.67 9.54 -3.08
CA VAL A 457 -29.97 9.60 -4.37
C VAL A 457 -30.18 10.96 -5.04
N LEU A 458 -31.42 11.45 -5.09
CA LEU A 458 -31.76 12.76 -5.66
C LEU A 458 -31.09 13.93 -4.93
N LYS A 459 -30.72 13.76 -3.66
CA LYS A 459 -29.95 14.72 -2.86
C LYS A 459 -28.43 14.58 -3.04
N GLY A 460 -27.97 13.75 -3.98
CA GLY A 460 -26.57 13.48 -4.24
C GLY A 460 -25.87 12.65 -3.16
N LYS A 461 -26.63 11.90 -2.34
CA LYS A 461 -26.08 10.99 -1.34
C LYS A 461 -26.09 9.55 -1.86
N ILE A 462 -25.20 8.74 -1.32
CA ILE A 462 -25.16 7.30 -1.56
C ILE A 462 -26.00 6.62 -0.47
N PRO A 463 -27.20 6.09 -0.76
CA PRO A 463 -28.02 5.45 0.25
C PRO A 463 -27.45 4.09 0.65
N GLN A 464 -27.31 3.88 1.95
CA GLN A 464 -27.14 2.55 2.55
C GLN A 464 -28.47 2.18 3.23
N ALA A 465 -29.28 1.36 2.58
CA ALA A 465 -30.53 0.88 3.15
C ALA A 465 -30.31 -0.43 3.92
N PHE A 466 -30.63 -0.43 5.21
CA PHE A 466 -30.58 -1.61 6.06
C PHE A 466 -32.00 -2.05 6.40
N PHE A 467 -32.39 -3.22 5.88
CA PHE A 467 -33.68 -3.85 6.14
C PHE A 467 -33.50 -4.95 7.21
N ASP A 468 -33.82 -4.61 8.45
CA ASP A 468 -33.74 -5.54 9.59
C ASP A 468 -34.95 -6.48 9.60
N GLU A 469 -34.76 -7.67 10.18
CA GLU A 469 -35.80 -8.72 10.29
C GLU A 469 -36.48 -9.03 8.94
N PHE A 470 -35.71 -9.03 7.84
CA PHE A 470 -36.20 -9.30 6.48
C PHE A 470 -36.84 -10.69 6.32
N ASP A 471 -36.57 -11.60 7.27
CA ASP A 471 -37.12 -12.95 7.34
C ASP A 471 -38.52 -13.01 7.97
N SER A 472 -39.05 -11.86 8.41
CA SER A 472 -40.42 -11.72 8.91
C SER A 472 -41.45 -12.33 7.95
N PRO A 473 -42.45 -13.06 8.47
CA PRO A 473 -43.48 -13.64 7.62
C PRO A 473 -44.37 -12.54 6.99
N TYR A 474 -44.82 -12.78 5.76
CA TYR A 474 -45.79 -11.91 5.08
C TYR A 474 -46.88 -12.75 4.44
N ASN A 475 -48.15 -12.39 4.67
CA ASN A 475 -49.32 -13.13 4.19
C ASN A 475 -49.23 -14.65 4.44
N GLY A 476 -48.79 -15.03 5.65
CA GLY A 476 -48.66 -16.43 6.08
C GLY A 476 -47.48 -17.19 5.46
N LYS A 477 -46.64 -16.56 4.63
CA LYS A 477 -45.45 -17.16 4.03
C LYS A 477 -44.18 -16.70 4.75
N LYS A 478 -43.35 -17.65 5.17
CA LYS A 478 -41.99 -17.38 5.65
C LYS A 478 -41.17 -16.73 4.53
N LEU A 479 -40.37 -15.72 4.85
CA LEU A 479 -39.61 -14.92 3.86
C LEU A 479 -40.48 -14.26 2.77
N GLY A 480 -41.76 -14.02 3.06
CA GLY A 480 -42.74 -13.55 2.05
C GLY A 480 -42.41 -12.19 1.44
N TRP A 481 -41.56 -11.39 2.10
CA TRP A 481 -41.08 -10.09 1.62
C TRP A 481 -40.00 -10.18 0.53
N ILE A 482 -39.19 -11.25 0.49
CA ILE A 482 -37.98 -11.32 -0.37
C ILE A 482 -38.28 -11.11 -1.85
N LYS A 483 -39.41 -11.60 -2.35
CA LYS A 483 -39.79 -11.44 -3.77
C LYS A 483 -39.87 -9.97 -4.21
N TYR A 484 -40.19 -9.06 -3.29
CA TYR A 484 -40.31 -7.62 -3.57
C TYR A 484 -38.96 -6.91 -3.60
N PHE A 485 -37.89 -7.53 -3.07
CA PHE A 485 -36.54 -7.01 -3.12
C PHE A 485 -35.79 -7.39 -4.41
N LEU A 486 -36.28 -8.36 -5.19
CA LEU A 486 -35.56 -8.89 -6.35
C LEU A 486 -35.26 -7.80 -7.40
N SER A 487 -36.27 -7.04 -7.82
CA SER A 487 -36.09 -5.94 -8.79
C SER A 487 -35.19 -4.83 -8.24
N PRO A 488 -35.39 -4.32 -7.00
CA PRO A 488 -34.46 -3.34 -6.40
C PRO A 488 -33.01 -3.82 -6.27
N MET A 489 -32.80 -5.10 -5.93
CA MET A 489 -31.47 -5.68 -5.78
C MET A 489 -30.77 -5.95 -7.11
N GLN A 490 -31.53 -6.25 -8.17
CA GLN A 490 -31.00 -6.61 -9.47
C GLN A 490 -30.80 -5.38 -10.35
N ASP A 491 -31.84 -4.57 -10.48
CA ASP A 491 -31.93 -3.51 -11.50
C ASP A 491 -31.93 -2.11 -10.86
N GLY A 492 -32.04 -2.01 -9.53
CA GLY A 492 -32.13 -0.72 -8.83
C GLY A 492 -33.49 -0.04 -8.98
N GLU A 493 -34.48 -0.74 -9.50
CA GLU A 493 -35.82 -0.24 -9.82
C GLU A 493 -36.89 -0.87 -8.92
N PHE A 494 -37.98 -0.13 -8.67
CA PHE A 494 -39.17 -0.64 -7.97
C PHE A 494 -40.47 -0.23 -8.66
N ARG A 495 -41.55 -0.99 -8.42
CA ARG A 495 -42.86 -0.72 -9.03
C ARG A 495 -43.83 -0.12 -8.04
N GLU A 496 -44.59 0.87 -8.50
CA GLU A 496 -45.75 1.45 -7.80
C GLU A 496 -46.93 1.47 -8.79
N GLY A 497 -47.84 0.50 -8.64
CA GLY A 497 -48.90 0.27 -9.63
C GLY A 497 -48.32 -0.12 -10.99
N ASP A 498 -48.69 0.62 -12.03
CA ASP A 498 -48.20 0.41 -13.41
C ASP A 498 -46.91 1.18 -13.72
N THR A 499 -46.40 1.96 -12.76
CA THR A 499 -45.20 2.80 -12.96
C THR A 499 -43.96 2.11 -12.39
N THR A 500 -42.86 2.14 -13.13
CA THR A 500 -41.54 1.69 -12.67
C THR A 500 -40.70 2.93 -12.33
N HIS A 501 -40.07 2.91 -11.17
CA HIS A 501 -39.31 4.01 -10.57
C HIS A 501 -37.84 3.68 -10.38
#